data_AF-A0AAW9IYS3-F1
#
_entry.id   AF-A0AAW9IYS3-F1
#
_cell.length_a   1.000
_cell.length_b   1.000
_cell.length_c   1.000
_cell.angle_alpha   90.00
_cell.angle_beta   90.00
_cell.angle_gamma   90.00
#
_symmetry.space_group_name_H-M   'P 1'
#
loop_
_entity.id
_entity.type
_entity.pdbx_description
1 polymer ?
#
loop_
_entity_poly.entity_id
_entity_poly.type
_entity_poly.pdbx_seq_one_letter_code
_entity_poly.pdbx_strand_id
1 'polypeptide(L)'
;YEAEELSNMCITFLEEVKRLTGKEVVVYTYTNFAKTSLTKDLSKYPLWVADYDVTTPEDNPIWNSWIGFQYLEAGNVSGISGYCPLDVFTEEILLDKI
;
A
#
# COMPACT_ATOMS: atom_id res chain seq x y z
N TYR A 1 -12.46 -14.56 5.31
CA TYR A 1 -13.36 -13.46 4.98
C TYR A 1 -13.53 -13.46 3.48
N GLU A 2 -14.76 -13.26 3.00
CA GLU A 2 -14.97 -12.92 1.60
C GLU A 2 -14.34 -11.56 1.29
N ALA A 3 -13.99 -11.30 0.03
CA ALA A 3 -13.27 -10.08 -0.35
C ALA A 3 -14.00 -8.80 0.07
N GLU A 4 -15.33 -8.80 -0.01
CA GLU A 4 -16.20 -7.70 0.42
C GLU A 4 -16.13 -7.47 1.94
N GLU A 5 -16.26 -8.52 2.74
CA GLU A 5 -16.20 -8.43 4.20
C GLU A 5 -14.83 -7.92 4.65
N LEU A 6 -13.74 -8.46 4.08
CA LEU A 6 -12.38 -8.02 4.39
C LEU A 6 -12.17 -6.54 4.02
N SER A 7 -12.62 -6.14 2.83
CA SER A 7 -12.48 -4.74 2.37
C SER A 7 -13.26 -3.78 3.24
N ASN A 8 -14.45 -4.17 3.72
CA ASN A 8 -15.24 -3.38 4.67
C ASN A 8 -14.55 -3.23 6.03
N MET A 9 -13.87 -4.28 6.51
CA MET A 9 -13.05 -4.19 7.73
C MET A 9 -11.87 -3.24 7.53
N CYS A 10 -11.17 -3.32 6.40
CA CYS A 10 -10.09 -2.39 6.05
C CYS A 10 -10.59 -0.94 6.00
N ILE A 11 -11.71 -0.68 5.34
CA ILE A 11 -12.34 0.66 5.28
C ILE A 11 -12.67 1.15 6.69
N THR A 12 -13.27 0.31 7.53
CA THR A 12 -13.62 0.68 8.91
C THR A 12 -12.37 1.09 9.69
N PHE A 13 -11.28 0.35 9.55
CA PHE A 13 -10.00 0.68 10.19
C PHE A 13 -9.43 2.00 9.67
N LEU A 14 -9.38 2.19 8.36
CA LEU A 14 -8.83 3.40 7.73
C LEU A 14 -9.61 4.65 8.14
N GLU A 15 -10.94 4.60 8.09
CA GLU A 15 -11.79 5.71 8.51
C GLU A 15 -11.64 6.02 10.01
N GLU A 16 -11.48 5.01 10.86
CA GLU A 16 -11.28 5.25 12.30
C GLU A 16 -9.91 5.88 12.59
N VAL A 17 -8.85 5.46 11.88
CA VAL A 17 -7.53 6.12 11.97
C VAL A 17 -7.62 7.58 11.53
N LYS A 18 -8.29 7.86 10.40
CA LYS A 18 -8.52 9.24 9.93
C LYS A 18 -9.28 10.05 10.98
N ARG A 19 -10.36 9.50 11.55
CA ARG A 19 -11.20 10.15 12.56
C ARG A 19 -10.43 10.50 13.83
N LEU A 20 -9.58 9.59 14.32
CA LEU A 20 -8.83 9.76 15.56
C LEU A 20 -7.64 10.71 15.39
N THR A 21 -6.98 10.69 14.24
CA THR A 21 -5.71 11.39 14.03
C THR A 21 -5.84 12.71 13.27
N GLY A 22 -6.92 12.88 12.51
CA GLY A 22 -7.09 13.97 11.54
C GLY A 22 -6.11 13.93 10.38
N LYS A 23 -5.45 12.79 10.13
CA LYS A 23 -4.42 12.62 9.10
C LYS A 23 -4.90 11.67 8.00
N GLU A 24 -4.34 11.83 6.80
CA GLU A 24 -4.56 10.92 5.67
C GLU A 24 -3.86 9.56 5.88
N VAL A 25 -4.27 8.57 5.10
CA VAL A 25 -3.85 7.16 5.22
C VAL A 25 -3.52 6.55 3.86
N VAL A 26 -2.73 5.48 3.86
CA VAL A 26 -2.34 4.70 2.68
C VAL A 26 -2.60 3.21 2.93
N VAL A 27 -2.99 2.46 1.90
CA VAL A 27 -3.14 1.00 1.97
C VAL A 27 -1.86 0.34 1.50
N TYR A 28 -1.25 -0.49 2.36
CA TYR A 28 -0.18 -1.38 1.96
C TYR A 28 -0.71 -2.79 1.67
N THR A 29 -0.32 -3.37 0.53
CA THR A 29 -0.63 -4.75 0.15
C THR A 29 0.29 -5.25 -0.97
N TYR A 30 0.23 -6.52 -1.31
CA TYR A 30 0.92 -7.07 -2.49
C TYR A 30 -0.05 -7.36 -3.64
N THR A 31 0.46 -7.32 -4.88
CA THR A 31 -0.36 -7.33 -6.10
C THR A 31 -1.35 -8.49 -6.17
N ASN A 32 -0.90 -9.71 -5.85
CA ASN A 32 -1.79 -10.87 -5.89
C ASN A 32 -2.94 -10.78 -4.87
N PHE A 33 -2.70 -10.28 -3.66
CA PHE A 33 -3.75 -10.10 -2.66
C PHE A 33 -4.81 -9.08 -3.10
N ALA A 34 -4.37 -7.99 -3.72
CA ALA A 34 -5.27 -7.01 -4.31
C ALA A 34 -6.16 -7.65 -5.39
N LYS A 35 -5.62 -8.56 -6.20
CA LYS A 35 -6.37 -9.29 -7.24
C LYS A 35 -7.38 -10.29 -6.68
N THR A 36 -7.06 -10.98 -5.59
CA THR A 36 -7.83 -12.15 -5.14
C THR A 36 -8.69 -11.94 -3.91
N SER A 37 -8.42 -10.90 -3.11
CA SER A 37 -8.92 -10.85 -1.73
C SER A 37 -9.49 -9.50 -1.32
N LEU A 38 -9.41 -8.49 -2.19
CA LEU A 38 -9.89 -7.14 -1.93
C LEU A 38 -10.86 -6.67 -3.03
N THR A 39 -11.70 -5.70 -2.70
CA THR A 39 -12.67 -5.11 -3.65
C THR A 39 -12.26 -3.70 -4.06
N LYS A 40 -12.90 -3.23 -5.13
CA LYS A 40 -12.65 -1.89 -5.70
C LYS A 40 -12.97 -0.74 -4.74
N ASP A 41 -13.70 -1.01 -3.65
CA ASP A 41 -14.06 0.01 -2.66
C ASP A 41 -12.84 0.62 -1.95
N LEU A 42 -11.70 -0.08 -1.92
CA LEU A 42 -10.44 0.43 -1.38
C LEU A 42 -9.71 1.42 -2.32
N SER A 43 -10.15 1.57 -3.57
CA SER A 43 -9.56 2.51 -4.55
C SER A 43 -9.66 3.99 -4.15
N LYS A 44 -10.47 4.31 -3.13
CA LYS A 44 -10.58 5.65 -2.53
C LYS A 44 -9.37 6.04 -1.67
N TYR A 45 -8.50 5.10 -1.32
CA TYR A 45 -7.25 5.35 -0.61
C TYR A 45 -6.06 5.09 -1.53
N PRO A 46 -4.95 5.82 -1.38
CA PRO A 46 -3.76 5.58 -2.17
C PRO A 46 -3.11 4.25 -1.83
N LEU A 47 -2.34 3.72 -2.79
CA LEU A 47 -1.70 2.40 -2.71
C LEU A 47 -0.19 2.53 -2.47
N TRP A 48 0.31 1.78 -1.49
CA TRP A 48 1.70 1.37 -1.36
C TRP A 48 1.77 -0.12 -1.67
N VAL A 49 2.25 -0.50 -2.86
CA VAL A 49 2.21 -1.89 -3.33
C VAL A 49 3.56 -2.59 -3.14
N ALA A 50 3.52 -3.87 -2.77
CA ALA A 50 4.67 -4.76 -2.84
C ALA A 50 4.57 -5.67 -4.07
N ASP A 51 5.64 -5.66 -4.88
CA ASP A 51 5.78 -6.52 -6.04
C ASP A 51 7.27 -6.69 -6.37
N TYR A 52 7.81 -7.90 -6.20
CA TYR A 52 9.26 -8.11 -6.26
C TYR A 52 9.68 -8.66 -7.63
N ASP A 53 10.96 -8.51 -7.95
CA ASP A 53 11.55 -8.98 -9.22
C ASP A 53 10.95 -8.36 -10.49
N VAL A 54 10.24 -7.23 -10.35
CA VAL A 54 9.66 -6.45 -11.44
C VAL A 54 10.15 -5.00 -11.40
N THR A 55 10.23 -4.36 -12.57
CA THR A 55 10.60 -2.94 -12.67
C THR A 55 9.40 -2.00 -12.49
N THR A 56 8.19 -2.53 -12.57
CA THR A 56 6.93 -1.82 -12.33
C THR A 56 5.94 -2.82 -11.76
N PRO A 57 5.16 -2.47 -10.71
CA PRO A 57 4.13 -3.35 -10.17
C PRO A 57 3.16 -3.82 -11.26
N GLU A 58 2.72 -5.07 -11.17
CA GLU A 58 1.67 -5.56 -12.06
C GLU A 58 0.35 -4.80 -11.85
N ASP A 59 -0.46 -4.71 -12.90
CA ASP A 59 -1.80 -4.15 -12.82
C ASP A 59 -2.68 -4.97 -11.85
N ASN A 60 -3.59 -4.29 -11.15
CA ASN A 60 -4.60 -4.91 -10.30
C ASN A 60 -5.99 -4.25 -10.54
N PRO A 61 -7.11 -4.91 -10.21
CA PRO A 61 -8.44 -4.41 -10.56
C PRO A 61 -8.93 -3.22 -9.70
N ILE A 62 -8.17 -2.81 -8.67
CA ILE A 62 -8.58 -1.82 -7.68
C ILE A 62 -7.92 -0.46 -7.96
N TRP A 63 -6.60 -0.44 -8.12
CA TRP A 63 -5.81 0.79 -8.26
C TRP A 63 -5.18 0.90 -9.65
N ASN A 64 -5.21 2.10 -10.21
CA ASN A 64 -4.57 2.44 -11.49
C ASN A 64 -3.22 3.16 -11.31
N SER A 65 -2.83 3.46 -10.07
CA SER A 65 -1.59 4.14 -9.70
C SER A 65 -1.22 3.80 -8.25
N TRP A 66 0.04 4.01 -7.90
CA TRP A 66 0.58 3.83 -6.56
C TRP A 66 1.38 5.06 -6.15
N ILE A 67 1.43 5.32 -4.85
CA ILE A 67 2.26 6.38 -4.24
C ILE A 67 3.47 5.81 -3.50
N GLY A 68 3.48 4.49 -3.28
CA GLY A 68 4.63 3.74 -2.79
C GLY A 68 4.77 2.41 -3.53
N PHE A 69 6.01 2.00 -3.76
CA PHE A 69 6.33 0.71 -4.37
C PHE A 69 7.48 0.05 -3.60
N GLN A 70 7.17 -1.05 -2.91
CA GLN A 70 8.16 -1.95 -2.34
C GLN A 70 8.63 -2.93 -3.41
N TYR A 71 9.83 -2.71 -3.91
CA TYR A 71 10.39 -3.44 -5.04
C TYR A 71 11.35 -4.56 -4.62
N LEU A 72 11.77 -4.59 -3.35
CA LEU A 72 12.67 -5.60 -2.82
C LEU A 72 12.46 -5.79 -1.32
N GLU A 73 12.36 -7.03 -0.85
CA GLU A 73 12.29 -7.35 0.59
C GLU A 73 13.67 -7.49 1.25
N ALA A 74 14.71 -7.81 0.47
CA ALA A 74 16.03 -8.19 0.95
C ALA A 74 17.17 -7.29 0.47
N GLY A 75 17.02 -5.97 0.66
CA GLY A 75 18.07 -4.99 0.40
C GLY A 75 19.16 -4.94 1.47
N ASN A 76 20.31 -4.36 1.12
CA ASN A 76 21.38 -4.03 2.06
C ASN A 76 21.50 -2.51 2.18
N VAL A 77 21.25 -1.98 3.37
CA VAL A 77 21.26 -0.53 3.63
C VAL A 77 22.27 -0.24 4.75
N SER A 78 23.13 0.77 4.54
CA SER A 78 24.11 1.15 5.55
C SER A 78 23.43 1.54 6.86
N GLY A 79 23.91 0.99 7.98
CA GLY A 79 23.33 1.20 9.30
C GLY A 79 22.21 0.23 9.68
N ILE A 80 21.77 -0.65 8.76
CA ILE A 80 20.80 -1.71 9.05
C ILE A 80 21.52 -3.06 9.04
N SER A 81 21.42 -3.78 10.16
CA SER A 81 21.89 -5.16 10.26
C SER A 81 20.85 -6.11 9.66
N GLY A 82 21.27 -6.94 8.72
CA GLY A 82 20.38 -7.88 8.02
C GLY A 82 19.69 -7.25 6.80
N TYR A 83 18.64 -7.91 6.33
CA TYR A 83 17.90 -7.52 5.14
C TYR A 83 16.89 -6.39 5.44
N CYS A 84 16.86 -5.39 4.56
CA CYS A 84 15.95 -4.25 4.63
C CYS A 84 15.03 -4.22 3.40
N PRO A 85 13.70 -4.10 3.58
CA PRO A 85 12.82 -3.77 2.48
C PRO A 85 13.21 -2.42 1.86
N LEU A 86 13.14 -2.35 0.54
CA LEU A 86 13.43 -1.14 -0.22
C LEU A 86 12.17 -0.68 -0.95
N ASP A 87 11.91 0.61 -0.80
CA ASP A 87 10.72 1.26 -1.32
C ASP A 87 11.10 2.49 -2.15
N VAL A 88 10.27 2.83 -3.13
CA VAL A 88 10.25 4.15 -3.76
C VAL A 88 8.89 4.78 -3.52
N PHE A 89 8.88 6.06 -3.13
CA PHE A 89 7.66 6.82 -2.87
C PHE A 89 7.57 8.05 -3.75
N THR A 90 6.35 8.42 -4.14
CA THR A 90 6.05 9.73 -4.72
C THR A 90 5.89 10.76 -3.58
N GLU A 91 5.83 12.05 -3.92
CA GLU A 91 5.58 13.10 -2.92
C GLU A 91 4.22 12.97 -2.21
N GLU A 92 3.27 12.24 -2.81
CA GLU A 92 1.94 12.01 -2.24
C GLU A 92 1.96 11.12 -0.98
N ILE A 93 3.09 10.50 -0.64
CA ILE A 93 3.25 9.78 0.63
C ILE A 93 3.29 10.70 1.86
N LEU A 94 3.63 11.98 1.66
CA LEU A 94 3.73 12.95 2.74
C LEU A 94 2.33 13.47 3.13
N LEU A 95 2.12 13.66 4.43
CA LEU A 95 0.88 14.27 4.95
C LEU A 95 0.77 15.76 4.61
N ASP A 96 1.92 16.44 4.56
CA ASP A 96 2.02 17.86 4.24
C ASP A 96 2.86 18.01 2.97
N LYS A 97 2.36 18.78 2.00
CA LYS A 97 3.16 19.22 0.86
C LYS A 97 4.09 20.34 1.33
N ILE A 98 5.39 20.15 1.16
CA ILE A 98 6.42 21.19 1.42
C ILE A 98 6.30 22.29 0.36
#